data_AF-A0A6L4AF99-F1
#
_entry.id   AF-A0A6L4AF99-F1
#
_cell.length_a   1.000
_cell.length_b   1.000
_cell.length_c   1.000
_cell.angle_alpha   90.00
_cell.angle_beta   90.00
_cell.angle_gamma   90.00
#
_symmetry.space_group_name_H-M   'P 1'
#
loop_
_entity.id
_entity.type
_entity.pdbx_description
1 polymer ?
#
loop_
_entity_poly.entity_id
_entity_poly.type
_entity_poly.pdbx_seq_one_letter_code
_entity_poly.pdbx_strand_id
1 'polypeptide(L)'
;MDFDNLTAIIDFAISQELEAADFYRMIGARETREGTKDLFLQFAEEEDRHRRLLENLKTGDAGSDLDEYRFTWITDIKLSNYVADLVYTPGMPYRDILILAAKREEKALALYNLLLAKAEDEGSRKLFKMLCQEEAKHKLALEGTLDAYMIEMGD
;
A
#
# COMPACT_ATOMS: atom_id res chain seq x y z
N MET A 1 8.26 -4.98 -20.76
CA MET A 1 7.98 -3.55 -20.72
C MET A 1 9.28 -2.88 -20.39
N ASP A 2 9.84 -2.08 -21.30
CA ASP A 2 11.03 -1.30 -21.01
C ASP A 2 10.63 -0.10 -20.14
N PHE A 3 11.14 -0.09 -18.91
CA PHE A 3 10.87 0.89 -17.86
C PHE A 3 11.77 2.14 -17.99
N ASP A 4 11.95 2.62 -19.22
CA ASP A 4 12.77 3.81 -19.52
C ASP A 4 11.99 5.12 -19.39
N ASN A 5 10.66 5.06 -19.20
CA ASN A 5 9.83 6.23 -19.04
C ASN A 5 9.26 6.33 -17.62
N LEU A 6 9.83 7.22 -16.80
CA LEU A 6 9.37 7.52 -15.44
C LEU A 6 7.86 7.84 -15.41
N THR A 7 7.34 8.55 -16.42
CA THR A 7 5.91 8.87 -16.53
C THR A 7 5.06 7.63 -16.65
N ALA A 8 5.49 6.62 -17.42
CA ALA A 8 4.75 5.37 -17.56
C ALA A 8 4.73 4.55 -16.25
N ILE A 9 5.81 4.63 -15.46
CA ILE A 9 5.86 3.99 -14.13
C ILE A 9 4.92 4.71 -13.16
N ILE A 10 4.85 6.04 -13.21
CA ILE A 10 3.92 6.83 -12.39
C ILE A 10 2.46 6.55 -12.80
N ASP A 11 2.17 6.44 -14.09
CA ASP A 11 0.84 6.05 -14.58
C ASP A 11 0.43 4.65 -14.09
N PHE A 12 1.39 3.73 -14.12
CA PHE A 12 1.19 2.41 -13.55
C PHE A 12 0.93 2.49 -12.04
N ALA A 13 1.73 3.25 -11.29
CA ALA A 13 1.52 3.45 -9.85
C ALA A 13 0.12 4.01 -9.55
N ILE A 14 -0.32 5.07 -10.25
CA ILE A 14 -1.67 5.64 -10.12
C ILE A 14 -2.76 4.58 -10.34
N SER A 15 -2.58 3.70 -11.32
CA SER A 15 -3.54 2.62 -11.57
C SER A 15 -3.55 1.57 -10.45
N GLN A 16 -2.39 1.31 -9.83
CA GLN A 16 -2.27 0.39 -8.70
C GLN A 16 -2.94 0.97 -7.44
N GLU A 17 -2.73 2.26 -7.14
CA GLU A 17 -3.40 2.95 -6.03
C GLU A 17 -4.93 2.92 -6.17
N LEU A 18 -5.44 3.13 -7.38
CA LEU A 18 -6.88 3.05 -7.64
C LEU A 18 -7.40 1.61 -7.41
N GLU A 19 -6.67 0.60 -7.89
CA GLU A 19 -7.05 -0.80 -7.69
C GLU A 19 -7.00 -1.19 -6.20
N ALA A 20 -6.00 -0.70 -5.46
CA ALA A 20 -5.86 -0.93 -4.02
C ALA A 20 -7.00 -0.27 -3.24
N ALA A 21 -7.31 1.00 -3.53
CA ALA A 21 -8.44 1.71 -2.92
C ALA A 21 -9.76 0.98 -3.15
N ASP A 22 -10.04 0.55 -4.38
CA ASP A 22 -11.26 -0.19 -4.70
C ASP A 22 -11.32 -1.57 -4.04
N PHE A 23 -10.19 -2.26 -3.96
CA PHE A 23 -10.07 -3.53 -3.24
C PHE A 23 -10.38 -3.37 -1.75
N TYR A 24 -9.81 -2.34 -1.11
CA TYR A 24 -10.03 -2.08 0.29
C TYR A 24 -11.46 -1.63 0.61
N ARG A 25 -12.07 -0.78 -0.24
CA ARG A 25 -13.51 -0.46 -0.11
C ARG A 25 -14.38 -1.69 -0.26
N MET A 26 -14.07 -2.56 -1.23
CA MET A 26 -14.83 -3.78 -1.48
C MET A 26 -14.78 -4.72 -0.27
N ILE A 27 -13.60 -4.90 0.35
CA ILE A 27 -13.45 -5.77 1.52
C ILE A 27 -14.10 -5.12 2.74
N GLY A 28 -13.84 -3.83 3.01
CA GLY A 28 -14.44 -3.10 4.13
C GLY A 28 -15.99 -3.09 4.07
N ALA A 29 -16.58 -3.07 2.87
CA ALA A 29 -18.03 -3.17 2.70
C ALA A 29 -18.60 -4.58 2.99
N ARG A 30 -17.76 -5.63 2.90
CA ARG A 30 -18.16 -7.04 3.10
C ARG A 30 -17.82 -7.55 4.49
N GLU A 31 -16.90 -6.90 5.19
CA GLU A 31 -16.48 -7.29 6.53
C GLU A 31 -17.51 -6.93 7.61
N THR A 32 -17.75 -7.87 8.51
CA THR A 32 -18.72 -7.72 9.60
C THR A 32 -18.07 -7.31 10.92
N ARG A 33 -16.76 -7.51 11.07
CA ARG A 33 -15.99 -7.08 12.25
C ARG A 33 -15.69 -5.59 12.14
N GLU A 34 -16.25 -4.77 13.04
CA GLU A 34 -16.13 -3.30 13.00
C GLU A 34 -14.67 -2.83 12.94
N GLY A 35 -13.77 -3.35 13.80
CA GLY A 35 -12.36 -2.93 13.82
C GLY A 35 -11.61 -3.23 12.52
N THR A 36 -11.93 -4.35 11.86
CA THR A 36 -11.35 -4.73 10.56
C THR A 36 -11.90 -3.90 9.42
N LYS A 37 -13.22 -3.66 9.45
CA LYS A 37 -13.89 -2.82 8.47
C LYS A 37 -13.29 -1.41 8.45
N ASP A 38 -13.12 -0.81 9.63
CA ASP A 38 -12.57 0.53 9.76
C ASP A 38 -11.13 0.59 9.27
N LEU A 39 -10.31 -0.44 9.56
CA LEU A 39 -8.94 -0.56 9.05
C LEU A 39 -8.90 -0.51 7.51
N PHE A 40 -9.70 -1.35 6.83
CA PHE A 40 -9.71 -1.37 5.37
C PHE A 40 -10.28 -0.08 4.76
N LEU A 41 -11.30 0.53 5.36
CA LEU A 41 -11.82 1.80 4.88
C LEU A 41 -10.80 2.94 5.03
N GLN A 42 -10.03 2.96 6.13
CA GLN A 42 -8.92 3.90 6.31
C GLN A 42 -7.84 3.70 5.24
N PHE A 43 -7.47 2.45 4.93
CA PHE A 43 -6.49 2.18 3.88
C PHE A 43 -6.99 2.70 2.54
N ALA A 44 -8.26 2.47 2.18
CA ALA A 44 -8.81 3.00 0.96
C ALA A 44 -8.72 4.54 0.84
N GLU A 45 -8.89 5.26 1.96
CA GLU A 45 -8.74 6.72 1.99
C GLU A 45 -7.27 7.17 1.83
N GLU A 46 -6.33 6.39 2.38
CA GLU A 46 -4.88 6.61 2.25
C GLU A 46 -4.40 6.34 0.81
N GLU A 47 -4.84 5.24 0.18
CA GLU A 47 -4.58 4.95 -1.24
C GLU A 47 -5.12 6.05 -2.17
N ASP A 48 -6.33 6.57 -1.90
CA ASP A 48 -6.84 7.72 -2.66
C ASP A 48 -5.95 8.95 -2.53
N ARG A 49 -5.36 9.16 -1.35
CA ARG A 49 -4.44 10.27 -1.08
C ARG A 49 -3.13 10.06 -1.84
N HIS A 50 -2.56 8.87 -1.79
CA HIS A 50 -1.37 8.50 -2.56
C HIS A 50 -1.58 8.73 -4.05
N ARG A 51 -2.71 8.25 -4.60
CA ARG A 51 -3.12 8.51 -5.99
C ARG A 51 -3.11 9.99 -6.33
N ARG A 52 -3.75 10.83 -5.49
CA ARG A 52 -3.79 12.29 -5.70
C ARG A 52 -2.39 12.92 -5.68
N LEU A 53 -1.51 12.46 -4.80
CA LEU A 53 -0.12 12.95 -4.75
C LEU A 53 0.66 12.59 -6.01
N LEU A 54 0.46 11.39 -6.55
CA LEU A 54 1.07 10.97 -7.83
C LEU A 54 0.49 11.75 -9.02
N GLU A 55 -0.82 12.03 -9.03
CA GLU A 55 -1.46 12.89 -10.02
C GLU A 55 -0.88 14.31 -9.99
N ASN A 56 -0.72 14.89 -8.80
CA ASN A 56 -0.10 16.21 -8.61
C ASN A 56 1.36 16.25 -9.05
N LEU A 57 2.12 15.18 -8.77
CA LEU A 57 3.50 15.02 -9.25
C LEU A 57 3.55 15.12 -10.78
N LYS A 58 2.61 14.50 -11.50
CA LYS A 58 2.55 14.57 -12.97
C LYS A 58 2.24 15.97 -13.50
N THR A 59 1.48 16.77 -12.77
CA THR A 59 1.14 18.14 -13.18
C THR A 59 2.20 19.17 -12.80
N GLY A 60 3.29 18.74 -12.16
CA GLY A 60 4.40 19.60 -11.73
C GLY A 60 4.17 20.31 -10.39
N ASP A 61 3.14 19.91 -9.63
CA ASP A 61 2.85 20.44 -8.29
C ASP A 61 3.49 19.56 -7.22
N ALA A 62 4.81 19.36 -7.37
CA ALA A 62 5.58 18.45 -6.56
C ALA A 62 6.21 19.20 -5.38
N GLY A 63 5.54 19.19 -4.22
CA GLY A 63 6.27 19.32 -2.95
C GLY A 63 5.78 20.33 -1.92
N SER A 64 4.69 21.08 -2.14
CA SER A 64 4.17 21.97 -1.08
C SER A 64 3.55 21.20 0.10
N ASP A 65 2.92 20.05 -0.15
CA ASP A 65 2.18 19.30 0.88
C ASP A 65 3.05 18.32 1.69
N LEU A 66 4.36 18.22 1.40
CA LEU A 66 5.27 17.25 2.02
C LEU A 66 6.15 17.86 3.11
N ASP A 67 6.12 19.18 3.31
CA ASP A 67 7.04 19.87 4.23
C ASP A 67 6.86 19.53 5.71
N GLU A 68 5.69 19.04 6.09
CA GLU A 68 5.40 18.62 7.46
C GLU A 68 5.58 17.11 7.71
N TYR A 69 5.87 16.31 6.68
CA TYR A 69 5.92 14.85 6.82
C TYR A 69 7.15 14.39 7.62
N ARG A 70 6.91 13.59 8.66
CA ARG A 70 7.96 13.05 9.55
C ARG A 70 8.22 11.57 9.24
N PHE A 71 9.43 11.28 8.77
CA PHE A 71 9.88 9.91 8.54
C PHE A 71 10.14 9.18 9.86
N THR A 72 9.73 7.92 9.94
CA THR A 72 9.91 7.01 11.06
C THR A 72 10.34 5.63 10.55
N TRP A 73 11.12 4.92 11.36
CA TRP A 73 11.51 3.56 11.03
C TRP A 73 10.31 2.60 11.10
N ILE A 74 10.12 1.78 10.06
CA ILE A 74 9.08 0.75 10.02
C ILE A 74 9.74 -0.63 10.04
N THR A 75 9.25 -1.51 10.90
CA THR A 75 9.77 -2.88 11.02
C THR A 75 9.07 -3.78 10.00
N ASP A 76 9.85 -4.51 9.20
CA ASP A 76 9.34 -5.44 8.18
C ASP A 76 9.28 -6.86 8.76
N ILE A 77 8.07 -7.35 9.07
CA ILE A 77 7.83 -8.65 9.72
C ILE A 77 7.91 -9.80 8.71
N LYS A 78 7.54 -9.56 7.44
CA LYS A 78 7.59 -10.53 6.32
C LYS A 78 6.74 -11.79 6.52
N LEU A 79 5.69 -11.71 7.35
CA LEU A 79 4.79 -12.82 7.60
C LEU A 79 4.09 -13.29 6.31
N SER A 80 3.71 -12.34 5.46
CA SER A 80 3.05 -12.58 4.17
C SER A 80 3.95 -13.28 3.13
N ASN A 81 5.28 -13.18 3.28
CA ASN A 81 6.26 -13.73 2.34
C ASN A 81 6.33 -15.28 2.37
N TYR A 82 5.86 -15.90 3.45
CA TYR A 82 5.87 -17.36 3.63
C TYR A 82 4.68 -18.08 2.97
N VAL A 83 3.80 -17.33 2.30
CA VAL A 83 2.58 -17.85 1.68
C VAL A 83 2.65 -17.68 0.17
N ALA A 84 2.06 -18.62 -0.59
CA ALA A 84 1.96 -18.54 -2.04
C ALA A 84 1.15 -17.31 -2.49
N ASP A 85 1.34 -16.87 -3.73
CA ASP A 85 0.57 -15.76 -4.29
C ASP A 85 -0.92 -16.14 -4.39
N LEU A 86 -1.76 -15.29 -3.80
CA LEU A 86 -3.20 -15.47 -3.71
C LEU A 86 -3.90 -14.57 -4.73
N VAL A 87 -5.04 -15.01 -5.25
CA VAL A 87 -5.95 -14.19 -6.05
C VAL A 87 -7.23 -14.06 -5.26
N TYR A 88 -7.79 -12.85 -5.19
CA TYR A 88 -9.03 -12.64 -4.46
C TYR A 88 -10.15 -13.51 -5.03
N THR A 89 -10.83 -14.25 -4.16
CA THR A 89 -12.05 -14.99 -4.49
C THR A 89 -13.15 -14.64 -3.50
N PRO A 90 -14.40 -14.42 -3.94
CA PRO A 90 -15.51 -14.23 -3.02
C PRO A 90 -15.63 -15.40 -2.04
N GLY A 91 -15.72 -15.11 -0.73
CA GLY A 91 -15.75 -16.13 0.33
C GLY A 91 -14.38 -16.65 0.76
N MET A 92 -13.28 -16.05 0.28
CA MET A 92 -11.93 -16.32 0.78
C MET A 92 -11.86 -16.10 2.30
N PRO A 93 -11.15 -16.97 3.05
CA PRO A 93 -10.97 -16.80 4.49
C PRO A 93 -10.33 -15.45 4.84
N TYR A 94 -10.74 -14.85 5.95
CA TYR A 94 -10.23 -13.57 6.43
C TYR A 94 -8.69 -13.53 6.52
N ARG A 95 -8.08 -14.62 7.00
CA ARG A 95 -6.62 -14.82 7.03
C ARG A 95 -5.98 -14.61 5.65
N ASP A 96 -6.56 -15.23 4.63
CA ASP A 96 -6.03 -15.21 3.27
C ASP A 96 -6.24 -13.83 2.63
N ILE A 97 -7.31 -13.11 3.00
CA ILE A 97 -7.52 -11.71 2.63
C ILE A 97 -6.41 -10.82 3.20
N LEU A 98 -6.06 -10.98 4.49
CA LEU A 98 -4.96 -10.22 5.12
C LEU A 98 -3.61 -10.52 4.46
N ILE A 99 -3.33 -11.78 4.14
CA ILE A 99 -2.10 -12.18 3.44
C ILE A 99 -2.05 -11.56 2.04
N LEU A 100 -3.17 -11.62 1.30
CA LEU A 100 -3.27 -11.03 -0.03
C LEU A 100 -3.05 -9.52 0.01
N ALA A 101 -3.68 -8.81 0.96
CA ALA A 101 -3.49 -7.39 1.16
C ALA A 101 -2.02 -7.06 1.46
N ALA A 102 -1.38 -7.76 2.41
CA ALA A 102 0.01 -7.51 2.77
C ALA A 102 0.98 -7.75 1.60
N LYS A 103 0.69 -8.74 0.74
CA LYS A 103 1.44 -8.97 -0.51
C LYS A 103 1.25 -7.86 -1.54
N ARG A 104 0.07 -7.23 -1.58
CA ARG A 104 -0.19 -6.07 -2.44
C ARG A 104 0.66 -4.88 -1.98
N GLU A 105 0.71 -4.60 -0.68
CA GLU A 105 1.55 -3.52 -0.12
C GLU A 105 3.04 -3.80 -0.33
N GLU A 106 3.48 -5.04 -0.23
CA GLU A 106 4.87 -5.40 -0.53
C GLU A 106 5.23 -5.11 -2.00
N LYS A 107 4.30 -5.33 -2.93
CA LYS A 107 4.49 -5.02 -4.35
C LYS A 107 4.48 -3.51 -4.60
N ALA A 108 3.60 -2.76 -3.93
CA ALA A 108 3.56 -1.30 -3.98
C ALA A 108 4.86 -0.68 -3.42
N LEU A 109 5.31 -1.16 -2.25
CA LEU A 109 6.58 -0.79 -1.65
C LEU A 109 7.78 -1.04 -2.59
N ALA A 110 7.80 -2.19 -3.27
CA ALA A 110 8.85 -2.48 -4.25
C ALA A 110 8.82 -1.51 -5.45
N LEU A 111 7.62 -1.17 -5.94
CA LEU A 111 7.43 -0.19 -7.01
C LEU A 111 7.93 1.21 -6.59
N TYR A 112 7.60 1.66 -5.38
CA TYR A 112 8.05 2.96 -4.89
C TYR A 112 9.55 3.02 -4.63
N ASN A 113 10.17 1.93 -4.18
CA ASN A 113 11.63 1.85 -4.08
C ASN A 113 12.31 1.95 -5.46
N LEU A 114 11.72 1.35 -6.49
CA LEU A 114 12.20 1.49 -7.87
C LEU A 114 12.08 2.94 -8.36
N LEU A 115 10.94 3.59 -8.12
CA LEU A 115 10.70 4.98 -8.46
C LEU A 115 11.65 5.92 -7.71
N LEU A 116 11.86 5.70 -6.41
CA LEU A 116 12.80 6.45 -5.58
C LEU A 116 14.23 6.36 -6.11
N ALA A 117 14.66 5.18 -6.56
CA ALA A 117 15.99 4.99 -7.15
C ALA A 117 16.16 5.67 -8.50
N LYS A 118 15.06 5.87 -9.26
CA LYS A 118 15.03 6.53 -10.57
C LYS A 118 14.75 8.04 -10.49
N ALA A 119 14.32 8.55 -9.34
CA ALA A 119 13.96 9.95 -9.18
C ALA A 119 15.20 10.86 -9.24
N GLU A 120 15.14 11.91 -10.06
CA GLU A 120 16.26 12.83 -10.30
C GLU A 120 16.16 14.12 -9.48
N ASP A 121 14.95 14.56 -9.10
CA ASP A 121 14.69 15.75 -8.29
C ASP A 121 14.36 15.41 -6.83
N GLU A 122 14.54 16.38 -5.94
CA GLU A 122 14.32 16.20 -4.49
C GLU A 122 12.84 16.05 -4.12
N GLY A 123 11.93 16.69 -4.86
CA GLY A 123 10.49 16.63 -4.61
C GLY A 123 9.95 15.22 -4.84
N SER A 124 10.24 14.64 -6.02
CA SER A 124 9.92 13.25 -6.36
C SER A 124 10.55 12.26 -5.37
N ARG A 125 11.82 12.44 -5.02
CA ARG A 125 12.50 11.58 -4.03
C ARG A 125 11.81 11.63 -2.68
N LYS A 126 11.40 12.81 -2.21
CA LYS A 126 10.68 12.97 -0.95
C LYS A 126 9.31 12.29 -1.00
N LEU A 127 8.58 12.45 -2.11
CA LEU A 127 7.28 11.81 -2.32
C LEU A 127 7.40 10.29 -2.32
N PHE A 128 8.26 9.71 -3.17
CA PHE A 128 8.40 8.25 -3.25
C PHE A 128 8.91 7.64 -1.95
N LYS A 129 9.80 8.34 -1.23
CA LYS A 129 10.23 7.89 0.10
C LYS A 129 9.08 7.90 1.12
N MET A 130 8.18 8.88 1.03
CA MET A 130 6.99 8.94 1.87
C MET A 130 6.04 7.78 1.55
N LEU A 131 5.76 7.55 0.27
CA LEU A 131 4.94 6.42 -0.19
C LEU A 131 5.53 5.08 0.27
N CYS A 132 6.84 4.84 0.10
CA CYS A 132 7.50 3.65 0.67
C CYS A 132 7.24 3.48 2.18
N GLN A 133 7.18 4.57 2.95
CA GLN A 133 6.95 4.47 4.38
C GLN A 133 5.49 4.15 4.71
N GLU A 134 4.53 4.73 3.98
CA GLU A 134 3.11 4.43 4.15
C GLU A 134 2.79 2.98 3.77
N GLU A 135 3.27 2.49 2.61
CA GLU A 135 3.11 1.08 2.21
C GLU A 135 3.70 0.11 3.25
N ALA A 136 4.86 0.45 3.81
CA ALA A 136 5.47 -0.36 4.86
C ALA A 136 4.63 -0.36 6.14
N LYS A 137 3.98 0.76 6.50
CA LYS A 137 3.06 0.84 7.65
C LYS A 137 1.81 -0.01 7.41
N HIS A 138 1.23 0.05 6.22
CA HIS A 138 0.09 -0.77 5.85
C HIS A 138 0.41 -2.25 5.94
N LYS A 139 1.53 -2.67 5.33
CA LYS A 139 2.03 -4.05 5.44
C LYS A 139 2.17 -4.49 6.89
N LEU A 140 2.83 -3.67 7.72
CA LEU A 140 3.02 -3.97 9.15
C LEU A 140 1.70 -4.09 9.91
N ALA A 141 0.73 -3.21 9.64
CA ALA A 141 -0.59 -3.25 10.28
C ALA A 141 -1.39 -4.50 9.86
N LEU A 142 -1.31 -4.91 8.59
CA LEU A 142 -1.95 -6.14 8.08
C LEU A 142 -1.31 -7.39 8.68
N GLU A 143 0.03 -7.46 8.71
CA GLU A 143 0.77 -8.58 9.30
C GLU A 143 0.55 -8.68 10.81
N GLY A 144 0.47 -7.55 11.52
CA GLY A 144 0.11 -7.52 12.94
C GLY A 144 -1.33 -7.97 13.20
N THR A 145 -2.27 -7.58 12.34
CA THR A 145 -3.66 -8.06 12.40
C THR A 145 -3.76 -9.56 12.13
N LEU A 146 -2.97 -10.07 11.19
CA LEU A 146 -2.88 -11.49 10.87
C LEU A 146 -2.32 -12.29 12.04
N ASP A 147 -1.22 -11.83 12.64
CA ASP A 147 -0.60 -12.45 13.82
C ASP A 147 -1.60 -12.52 15.00
N ALA A 148 -2.26 -11.40 15.32
CA ALA A 148 -3.28 -11.36 16.36
C ALA A 148 -4.46 -12.30 16.07
N TYR A 149 -4.91 -12.37 14.81
CA TYR A 149 -5.97 -13.29 14.40
C TYR A 149 -5.56 -14.77 14.54
N MET A 150 -4.32 -15.11 14.19
CA MET A 150 -3.80 -16.47 14.35
C MET A 150 -3.72 -16.88 15.82
N ILE A 151 -3.29 -15.97 16.71
CA ILE A 151 -3.26 -16.19 18.16
C ILE A 151 -4.66 -16.39 18.73
N GLU A 152 -5.65 -15.60 18.31
CA GLU A 152 -7.04 -15.72 18.78
C GLU A 152 -7.68 -17.06 18.38
N MET A 153 -7.31 -17.59 17.20
CA MET A 153 -7.87 -18.82 16.64
C MET A 153 -7.20 -20.11 17.13
N GLY A 154 -6.14 -20.02 17.93
CA GLY A 154 -5.56 -21.15 18.67
C GLY A 154 -4.67 -22.08 17.84
N ASP A 155 -3.63 -21.54 17.21
CA ASP A 155 -2.40 -22.28 16.88
C ASP A 155 -1.33 -22.07 17.97
#